data_AF-A0A965UT93-F1
#
_entry.id   AF-A0A965UT93-F1
#
_cell.length_a   1.000
_cell.length_b   1.000
_cell.length_c   1.000
_cell.angle_alpha   90.00
_cell.angle_beta   90.00
_cell.angle_gamma   90.00
#
_symmetry.space_group_name_H-M   'P 1'
#
loop_
_entity.id
_entity.type
_entity.pdbx_description
1 polymer ?
#
loop_
_entity_poly.entity_id
_entity_poly.type
_entity_poly.pdbx_seq_one_letter_code
_entity_poly.pdbx_strand_id
1 'polypeptide(L)' 'GSLRSWIHYIELRTEQNTQKEHREIAERCKKIFIKEFPTISEALEWNK' A
#
# COMPACT_ATOMS: atom_id res chain seq x y z
N GLY A 1 -0.05 12.39 4.13
CA GLY A 1 0.38 11.68 5.37
C GLY A 1 1.87 11.40 5.30
N SER A 2 2.46 10.96 6.41
CA SER A 2 3.85 10.48 6.41
C SER A 2 3.95 9.10 5.75
N LEU A 3 5.17 8.62 5.47
CA LEU A 3 5.38 7.26 4.95
C LEU A 3 4.73 6.20 5.86
N ARG A 4 4.87 6.34 7.18
CA ARG A 4 4.21 5.45 8.16
C ARG A 4 2.70 5.45 8.01
N SER A 5 2.08 6.62 7.84
CA SER A 5 0.63 6.72 7.63
C SER A 5 0.19 6.05 6.33
N TRP A 6 1.00 6.15 5.27
CA TRP A 6 0.72 5.50 3.99
C TRP A 6 0.85 3.98 4.06
N ILE A 7 1.88 3.47 4.74
CA ILE A 7 2.06 2.03 4.99
C ILE A 7 0.80 1.48 5.68
N HIS A 8 0.41 2.08 6.81
CA HIS A 8 -0.75 1.65 7.56
C HIS A 8 -2.06 1.74 6.76
N TYR A 9 -2.23 2.81 5.98
CA TYR A 9 -3.41 2.96 5.11
C TYR A 9 -3.48 1.84 4.06
N ILE A 10 -2.38 1.55 3.38
CA ILE A 10 -2.33 0.53 2.33
C ILE A 10 -2.63 -0.85 2.92
N GLU A 11 -2.01 -1.21 4.05
CA GLU A 11 -2.25 -2.50 4.71
C GLU A 11 -3.72 -2.67 5.06
N LEU A 12 -4.30 -1.73 5.80
CA LEU A 12 -5.69 -1.81 6.26
C LEU A 12 -6.69 -1.85 5.10
N ARG A 13 -6.44 -1.07 4.04
CA ARG A 13 -7.40 -0.92 2.93
C ARG A 13 -7.22 -1.96 1.83
N THR A 14 -6.14 -2.73 1.82
CA THR A 14 -5.97 -3.88 0.91
C THR A 14 -6.61 -5.16 1.44
N GLU A 15 -7.02 -5.20 2.72
CA GLU A 15 -7.72 -6.34 3.32
C GLU A 15 -9.00 -6.75 2.57
N GLN A 16 -9.29 -8.05 2.54
CA GLN A 16 -10.45 -8.61 1.83
C GLN A 16 -11.79 -8.09 2.35
N ASN A 17 -11.84 -7.74 3.64
CA ASN A 17 -13.02 -7.22 4.32
C ASN A 17 -13.30 -5.74 3.99
N THR A 18 -12.37 -5.03 3.35
CA THR A 18 -12.59 -3.65 2.90
C THR A 18 -13.43 -3.63 1.62
N GLN A 19 -14.29 -2.61 1.49
CA GLN A 19 -15.08 -2.37 0.28
C GLN A 19 -14.20 -2.35 -0.97
N LYS A 20 -14.69 -2.93 -2.07
CA LYS A 20 -13.92 -3.16 -3.29
C LYS A 20 -13.27 -1.87 -3.83
N GLU A 21 -14.02 -0.78 -3.87
CA GLU A 21 -13.56 0.53 -4.37
C GLU A 21 -12.37 1.06 -3.56
N HIS A 22 -12.43 0.96 -2.23
CA HIS A 22 -11.33 1.35 -1.35
C HIS A 22 -10.10 0.47 -1.53
N ARG A 23 -10.30 -0.84 -1.73
CA ARG A 23 -9.19 -1.76 -2.02
C ARG A 23 -8.53 -1.44 -3.35
N GLU A 24 -9.30 -1.17 -4.39
CA GLU A 24 -8.74 -0.78 -5.70
C GLU A 24 -7.91 0.50 -5.61
N ILE A 25 -8.35 1.49 -4.83
CA ILE A 25 -7.57 2.71 -4.58
C ILE A 25 -6.29 2.39 -3.82
N ALA A 26 -6.37 1.62 -2.75
CA ALA A 26 -5.22 1.25 -1.92
C ALA A 26 -4.17 0.45 -2.71
N GLU A 27 -4.58 -0.47 -3.58
CA GLU A 27 -3.69 -1.22 -4.47
C GLU A 27 -2.99 -0.32 -5.49
N ARG A 28 -3.69 0.69 -6.05
CA ARG A 28 -3.05 1.68 -6.93
C ARG A 28 -2.03 2.53 -6.16
N CYS A 29 -2.36 2.95 -4.94
CA CYS A 29 -1.42 3.64 -4.06
C CYS A 29 -0.20 2.76 -3.74
N LYS A 30 -0.41 1.46 -3.46
CA LYS A 30 0.66 0.49 -3.22
C LYS A 30 1.64 0.40 -4.40
N LYS A 31 1.14 0.33 -5.64
CA LYS A 31 1.98 0.33 -6.84
C LYS A 31 2.85 1.58 -6.97
N ILE A 32 2.29 2.75 -6.67
CA ILE A 32 3.07 4.01 -6.66
C ILE A 32 4.10 3.97 -5.52
N PHE A 33 3.70 3.48 -4.34
CA PHE A 33 4.59 3.38 -3.19
C PHE A 33 5.80 2.46 -3.48
N ILE A 34 5.58 1.31 -4.13
CA ILE A 34 6.64 0.39 -4.56
C ILE A 34 7.62 1.07 -5.53
N LYS A 35 7.10 1.88 -6.45
CA LYS A 35 7.91 2.60 -7.44
C LYS A 35 8.78 3.69 -6.79
N GLU A 36 8.20 4.49 -5.90
CA GLU A 36 8.86 5.66 -5.31
C GLU A 36 9.74 5.29 -4.10
N PHE A 37 9.41 4.22 -3.37
CA PHE A 37 10.10 3.77 -2.16
C PHE A 37 10.48 2.27 -2.24
N PRO A 38 11.35 1.88 -3.18
CA PRO A 38 11.67 0.47 -3.43
C PRO A 38 12.31 -0.22 -2.21
N THR A 39 13.25 0.43 -1.51
CA THR A 39 13.92 -0.15 -0.32
C THR A 39 12.95 -0.39 0.83
N ILE A 40 11.99 0.53 1.05
CA ILE A 40 10.98 0.36 2.10
C ILE A 40 10.00 -0.75 1.70
N SER A 41 9.63 -0.80 0.42
CA SER A 41 8.70 -1.79 -0.11
C SER A 41 9.29 -3.20 -0.05
N GLU A 42 10.58 -3.35 -0.34
CA GLU A 42 11.33 -4.60 -0.16
C GLU A 42 11.33 -5.04 1.32
N ALA A 43 11.59 -4.11 2.25
CA ALA A 43 11.53 -4.39 3.69
C ALA A 43 10.13 -4.78 4.20
N LEU A 44 9.07 -4.37 3.50
CA LEU A 44 7.68 -4.73 3.78
C LEU A 44 7.21 -5.96 2.99
N GLU A 45 8.10 -6.62 2.25
CA GLU A 45 7.80 -7.75 1.36
C GLU A 45 6.75 -7.41 0.27
N TRP A 46 6.62 -6.14 -0.09
CA TRP A 46 5.80 -5.68 -1.20
C TRP A 46 6.58 -5.83 -2.50
N ASN A 47 6.81 -7.10 -2.85
CA ASN A 47 7.49 -7.49 -4.08
C ASN A 47 6.54 -7.26 -5.28
N LYS A 48 7.09 -6.62 -6.32
CA LYS A 48 6.41 -6.08 -7.52
C LYS A 48 5.18 -6.85 -8.00
#